data_AF-A0A0L0P933-F1
#
_entry.id   AF-A0A0L0P933-F1
#
_cell.length_a   1.000
_cell.length_b   1.000
_cell.length_c   1.000
_cell.angle_alpha   90.00
_cell.angle_beta   90.00
_cell.angle_gamma   90.00
#
_symmetry.space_group_name_H-M   'P 1'
#
loop_
_entity.id
_entity.type
_entity.pdbx_description
1 polymer ?
#
loop_
_entity_poly.entity_id
_entity_poly.type
_entity_poly.pdbx_seq_one_letter_code
_entity_poly.pdbx_strand_id
1 'polypeptide(L)' 'MPTRYSLDVESFKNAITTDALAEPSQKEEAKKVVRKALEEKHQAGKNKWFFQKLNF' A
#
# COMPACT_ATOMS: atom_id res chain seq x y z
N MET A 1 -0.30 -2.79 16.89
CA MET A 1 -1.64 -2.44 17.39
C MET A 1 -2.63 -2.59 16.24
N PRO A 2 -3.57 -3.55 16.30
CA PRO A 2 -4.61 -3.68 15.27
C PRO A 2 -5.54 -2.47 15.33
N THR A 3 -6.01 -1.99 14.18
CA THR A 3 -6.96 -0.88 14.08
C THR A 3 -8.27 -1.35 13.46
N ARG A 4 -9.36 -0.63 13.75
CA ARG A 4 -10.71 -0.96 13.24
C ARG A 4 -10.86 -0.70 11.73
N TYR A 5 -9.96 0.07 11.13
CA TYR A 5 -10.04 0.46 9.72
C TYR A 5 -9.50 -0.63 8.81
N SER A 6 -10.21 -0.92 7.73
CA SER A 6 -9.75 -1.80 6.64
C SER A 6 -9.27 -0.98 5.45
N LEU A 7 -8.22 -1.47 4.79
CA LEU A 7 -7.75 -0.99 3.49
C LEU A 7 -7.95 -2.12 2.50
N ASP A 8 -8.62 -1.85 1.39
CA ASP A 8 -8.72 -2.80 0.30
C ASP A 8 -7.35 -2.96 -0.39
N VAL A 9 -6.90 -4.22 -0.51
CA VAL A 9 -5.54 -4.60 -0.91
C VAL A 9 -5.51 -5.26 -2.28
N GLU A 10 -6.66 -5.51 -2.91
CA GLU A 10 -6.75 -6.34 -4.13
C GLU A 10 -5.90 -5.79 -5.28
N SER A 11 -5.79 -4.47 -5.39
CA SER A 11 -5.07 -3.80 -6.48
C SER A 11 -3.55 -3.99 -6.46
N PHE A 12 -2.95 -4.36 -5.33
CA PHE A 12 -1.49 -4.55 -5.23
C PHE A 12 -1.08 -5.85 -4.51
N LYS A 13 -2.03 -6.70 -4.13
CA LYS A 13 -1.78 -8.01 -3.50
C LYS A 13 -0.85 -8.89 -4.33
N ASN A 14 -1.00 -8.87 -5.65
CA ASN A 14 -0.19 -9.68 -6.57
C ASN A 14 1.25 -9.15 -6.73
N ALA A 15 1.48 -7.88 -6.41
CA ALA A 15 2.82 -7.28 -6.46
C ALA A 15 3.64 -7.56 -5.19
N ILE A 16 2.99 -7.96 -4.09
CA ILE A 16 3.64 -8.27 -2.82
C ILE A 16 3.58 -9.79 -2.61
N THR A 17 4.50 -10.50 -3.25
CA THR A 17 4.73 -11.93 -3.02
C THR A 17 5.96 -12.16 -2.13
N THR A 18 6.03 -13.31 -1.47
CA THR A 18 7.17 -13.69 -0.62
C THR A 18 8.49 -13.73 -1.39
N ASP A 19 8.43 -14.09 -2.67
CA ASP A 19 9.55 -14.11 -3.60
C ASP A 19 10.03 -12.70 -3.97
N ALA A 20 9.10 -11.78 -4.25
CA ALA A 20 9.42 -10.38 -4.54
C ALA A 20 10.04 -9.65 -3.34
N LEU A 21 9.91 -10.21 -2.13
CA LEU A 21 10.56 -9.73 -0.91
C LEU A 21 11.96 -10.32 -0.68
N ALA A 22 12.42 -11.28 -1.47
CA ALA A 22 13.80 -11.77 -1.42
C ALA A 22 14.71 -10.89 -2.29
N GLU A 23 14.29 -10.61 -3.52
CA GLU A 23 15.09 -9.88 -4.50
C GLU A 23 14.89 -8.35 -4.41
N PRO A 24 15.97 -7.55 -4.24
CA PRO A 24 15.87 -6.10 -4.09
C PRO A 24 15.29 -5.41 -5.34
N SER A 25 15.55 -5.91 -6.54
CA SER A 25 15.02 -5.37 -7.79
C SER A 25 13.50 -5.50 -7.87
N GLN A 26 12.96 -6.66 -7.49
CA GLN A 26 11.51 -6.91 -7.47
C GLN A 26 10.80 -6.09 -6.39
N LYS A 27 11.47 -5.81 -5.24
CA LYS A 27 10.94 -4.88 -4.24
C LYS A 27 10.73 -3.47 -4.79
N GLU A 28 11.66 -2.97 -5.61
CA GLU A 28 11.54 -1.63 -6.17
C GLU A 28 10.38 -1.53 -7.17
N GLU A 29 10.20 -2.55 -7.99
CA GLU A 29 9.05 -2.63 -8.91
C GLU A 29 7.73 -2.72 -8.14
N ALA A 30 7.66 -3.56 -7.11
CA ALA A 30 6.49 -3.67 -6.24
C ALA A 30 6.15 -2.33 -5.57
N LYS A 31 7.15 -1.60 -5.07
CA LYS A 31 6.95 -0.26 -4.47
C LYS A 31 6.35 0.73 -5.46
N LYS A 32 6.77 0.71 -6.74
CA LYS A 32 6.22 1.60 -7.78
C LYS A 32 4.74 1.32 -8.01
N VAL A 33 4.35 0.05 -8.09
CA VAL A 33 2.95 -0.38 -8.26
C VAL A 33 2.11 0.03 -7.05
N VAL A 34 2.59 -0.23 -5.83
CA VAL A 34 1.89 0.13 -4.58
C VAL A 34 1.72 1.64 -4.46
N ARG A 35 2.75 2.43 -4.79
CA ARG A 35 2.70 3.89 -4.71
C ARG A 35 1.61 4.47 -5.60
N LYS A 36 1.54 4.01 -6.86
CA LYS A 36 0.51 4.46 -7.80
C LYS A 36 -0.90 4.14 -7.29
N ALA A 37 -1.11 2.92 -6.79
CA ALA A 37 -2.41 2.51 -6.25
C ALA A 37 -2.83 3.32 -5.00
N LEU A 38 -1.86 3.67 -4.13
CA LEU A 38 -2.12 4.49 -2.96
C LEU A 38 -2.41 5.96 -3.32
N GLU A 39 -1.71 6.52 -4.31
CA GLU A 39 -1.97 7.87 -4.82
C GLU A 39 -3.37 8.00 -5.43
N GLU A 40 -3.81 7.01 -6.23
CA GLU A 40 -5.18 6.97 -6.78
C GLU A 40 -6.23 6.90 -5.66
N LYS A 41 -6.01 6.10 -4.60
CA LYS A 41 -6.93 6.01 -3.45
C LYS A 41 -6.96 7.29 -2.62
N HIS A 42 -5.81 7.96 -2.48
CA HIS A 42 -5.71 9.24 -1.79
C HIS A 42 -6.49 10.35 -2.54
N GLN A 43 -6.31 10.44 -3.86
CA GLN A 43 -7.04 11.40 -4.70
C GLN A 43 -8.55 11.13 -4.70
N ALA A 44 -8.97 9.87 -4.69
CA ALA A 44 -10.38 9.48 -4.58
C ALA A 44 -10.99 9.79 -3.18
N GLY A 45 -10.21 10.27 -2.22
CA GLY A 45 -10.67 10.60 -0.87
C GLY A 45 -11.06 9.37 -0.03
N LYS A 46 -10.69 8.17 -0.48
CA LYS A 46 -10.92 6.90 0.24
C LYS A 46 -9.85 6.73 1.30
N ASN A 47 -10.18 6.06 2.41
CA ASN A 47 -9.24 5.71 3.48
C ASN A 47 -8.52 6.92 4.11
N LYS A 48 -9.23 8.04 4.35
CA LYS A 48 -8.65 9.29 4.92
C LYS A 48 -7.77 9.07 6.16
N TRP A 49 -8.21 8.23 7.10
CA TRP A 49 -7.45 7.91 8.31
C TRP A 49 -6.07 7.29 8.01
N PHE A 50 -5.98 6.45 6.97
CA PHE A 50 -4.73 5.80 6.57
C PHE A 50 -3.70 6.79 6.01
N PHE A 51 -4.17 7.84 5.32
CA PHE A 51 -3.32 8.88 4.74
C PHE A 51 -3.06 10.07 5.67
N GLN A 52 -3.74 10.11 6.83
CA GLN A 52 -3.49 11.13 7.82
C GLN A 52 -2.27 10.74 8.67
N LYS A 53 -1.33 11.68 8.85
CA LYS A 53 -0.17 11.48 9.72
C LYS A 53 -0.65 11.18 11.15
N LEU A 54 -0.17 10.09 11.72
CA LEU A 54 -0.38 9.78 13.12
C LEU A 54 0.56 10.64 13.97
N ASN A 55 0.00 11.56 14.74
CA ASN A 55 0.75 12.42 15.65
C ASN A 55 0.90 11.69 16.99
N PHE A 56 2.15 11.54 17.44
CA PHE A 56 2.54 10.99 18.73
C PHE A 56 3.48 11.98 19.41
#